data_AF-A0A7J7KIZ1-F1
#
_entry.id   AF-A0A7J7KIZ1-F1
#
_cell.length_a   1.000
_cell.length_b   1.000
_cell.length_c   1.000
_cell.angle_alpha   90.00
_cell.angle_beta   90.00
_cell.angle_gamma   90.00
#
_symmetry.space_group_name_H-M   'P 1'
#
loop_
_entity.id
_entity.type
_entity.pdbx_description
1 polymer ?
#
loop_
_entity_poly.entity_id
_entity_poly.type
_entity_poly.pdbx_seq_one_letter_code
_entity_poly.pdbx_strand_id
1 'polypeptide(L)'
;MSYIFEHSCLAAKPELDLFSNQATQASIEEGFHTEHMPTTSLTDSGPIKFSVSGDSNYYLDLNSSYILMEVKITKDNGNNIDDIANVGPVNLLGHSLFQQIDVSLNDVVISNASNLYHYRAILETMLSYNQEAKGSQLSMSLYSKDTPGQMNNIENGNTGLVSRRSVTGVSRTVQLIIKPHADIFFQKRFILNGVDLKLKLVRNDDSSDDRVRRINFLGVFPINKIPKVALENNTCCAVVNTKPNTHEGEHWVCFAKKENGSSVYFDSFGYPPYNLPEIGDVLEQSNNWIFNDVQLQSPYSTVCGQYVIFFLTHYARGITPEHIIELLNDNGDTFANDAFIFNYIKNNISLGQESINNIITNTGNSKIIKARSQTTMLKITLEQC
;
A
#
# COMPACT_ATOMS: atom_id res chain seq x y z
N MET A 1 -31.51 -3.35 33.24
CA MET A 1 -31.94 -3.60 31.85
C MET A 1 -31.09 -4.71 31.30
N SER A 2 -31.75 -5.84 31.05
CA SER A 2 -31.23 -7.08 30.50
C SER A 2 -31.11 -6.99 28.98
N TYR A 3 -29.91 -7.25 28.46
CA TYR A 3 -29.72 -7.87 27.14
C TYR A 3 -29.09 -9.25 27.36
N ILE A 4 -29.77 -10.07 28.16
CA ILE A 4 -29.41 -11.49 28.30
C ILE A 4 -30.28 -12.21 27.29
N PHE A 5 -29.66 -12.85 26.30
CA PHE A 5 -30.38 -13.68 25.35
C PHE A 5 -31.04 -14.84 26.10
N GLU A 6 -32.33 -15.09 25.85
CA GLU A 6 -33.20 -15.98 26.65
C GLU A 6 -32.71 -17.46 26.73
N HIS A 7 -31.70 -17.82 25.92
CA HIS A 7 -31.05 -19.13 25.90
C HIS A 7 -29.51 -19.09 26.00
N SER A 8 -28.89 -17.93 26.28
CA SER A 8 -27.44 -17.89 26.50
C SER A 8 -27.10 -18.47 27.87
N CYS A 9 -26.16 -19.42 27.92
CA CYS A 9 -25.61 -19.87 29.19
C CYS A 9 -24.88 -18.71 29.90
N LEU A 10 -25.01 -18.64 31.23
CA LEU A 10 -24.18 -17.75 32.03
C LEU A 10 -22.73 -18.22 31.92
N ALA A 11 -21.89 -17.40 31.27
CA ALA A 11 -20.45 -17.68 31.18
C ALA A 11 -19.72 -16.96 32.31
N ALA A 12 -19.01 -17.72 33.15
CA ALA A 12 -18.00 -17.14 34.03
C ALA A 12 -16.86 -16.61 33.17
N LYS A 13 -16.28 -15.46 33.56
CA LYS A 13 -15.03 -14.99 32.94
C LYS A 13 -13.95 -16.04 33.21
N PRO A 14 -13.29 -16.63 32.19
CA PRO A 14 -12.33 -17.72 32.40
C PRO A 14 -11.21 -17.36 33.38
N GLU A 15 -10.87 -16.07 33.51
CA GLU A 15 -9.84 -15.57 34.43
C GLU A 15 -10.26 -15.63 35.91
N LEU A 16 -11.55 -15.79 36.20
CA LEU A 16 -12.09 -15.89 37.56
C LEU A 16 -12.31 -17.35 38.01
N ASP A 17 -12.14 -18.32 37.10
CA ASP A 17 -12.36 -19.74 37.38
C ASP A 17 -11.02 -20.45 37.63
N LEU A 18 -10.39 -20.08 38.75
CA LEU A 18 -9.01 -20.43 39.13
C LEU A 18 -8.79 -21.91 39.48
N PHE A 19 -9.86 -22.66 39.73
CA PHE A 19 -9.79 -24.03 40.27
C PHE A 19 -10.54 -25.06 39.42
N SER A 20 -11.18 -24.65 38.32
CA SER A 20 -11.78 -25.61 37.41
C SER A 20 -10.71 -26.26 36.54
N ASN A 21 -10.94 -27.53 36.23
CA ASN A 21 -10.16 -28.19 35.21
C ASN A 21 -10.43 -27.50 33.88
N GLN A 22 -9.37 -27.13 33.17
CA GLN A 22 -9.50 -26.54 31.85
C GLN A 22 -10.29 -27.46 30.92
N ALA A 23 -11.26 -26.90 30.19
CA ALA A 23 -12.08 -27.66 29.26
C ALA A 23 -11.19 -28.27 28.17
N THR A 24 -11.27 -29.59 27.97
CA THR A 24 -10.55 -30.28 26.89
C THR A 24 -11.23 -30.02 25.56
N GLN A 25 -10.49 -29.51 24.58
CA GLN A 25 -10.96 -29.41 23.21
C GLN A 25 -11.14 -30.83 22.66
N ALA A 26 -12.39 -31.24 22.42
CA ALA A 26 -12.76 -32.54 21.83
C ALA A 26 -13.45 -32.39 20.46
N SER A 27 -13.45 -31.19 19.90
CA SER A 27 -14.17 -30.86 18.67
C SER A 27 -13.30 -30.98 17.43
N ILE A 28 -11.97 -30.94 17.54
CA ILE A 28 -11.04 -31.24 16.44
C ILE A 28 -10.54 -32.67 16.63
N GLU A 29 -10.88 -33.57 15.70
CA GLU A 29 -10.49 -34.98 15.80
C GLU A 29 -9.04 -35.21 15.35
N GLU A 30 -8.63 -34.54 14.26
CA GLU A 30 -7.29 -34.64 13.68
C GLU A 30 -6.96 -33.38 12.87
N GLY A 31 -5.67 -33.07 12.77
CA GLY A 31 -5.16 -31.93 12.02
C GLY A 31 -3.83 -32.24 11.32
N PHE A 32 -3.65 -31.80 10.07
CA PHE A 32 -2.40 -32.00 9.33
C PHE A 32 -2.04 -30.81 8.41
N HIS A 33 -0.78 -30.76 7.98
CA HIS A 33 -0.28 -29.77 7.03
C HIS A 33 -0.10 -30.38 5.64
N THR A 34 -0.51 -29.66 4.59
CA THR A 34 -0.26 -30.02 3.19
C THR A 34 0.59 -28.97 2.49
N GLU A 35 1.56 -29.44 1.71
CA GLU A 35 2.38 -28.59 0.86
C GLU A 35 1.78 -28.53 -0.55
N HIS A 36 1.65 -27.33 -1.10
CA HIS A 36 1.21 -27.12 -2.48
C HIS A 36 2.24 -26.30 -3.24
N MET A 37 2.54 -26.76 -4.45
CA MET A 37 3.42 -26.08 -5.39
C MET A 37 2.63 -25.15 -6.32
N PRO A 38 3.27 -24.16 -6.96
CA PRO A 38 2.61 -23.32 -7.93
C PRO A 38 2.12 -24.14 -9.12
N THR A 39 0.91 -23.81 -9.59
CA THR A 39 0.31 -24.39 -10.81
C THR A 39 0.89 -23.78 -12.09
N THR A 40 1.52 -22.61 -11.97
CA THR A 40 2.13 -21.86 -13.08
C THR A 40 3.65 -22.01 -13.04
N SER A 41 4.28 -22.07 -14.20
CA SER A 41 5.73 -21.89 -14.32
C SER A 41 6.14 -20.52 -13.77
N LEU A 42 7.16 -20.51 -12.91
CA LEU A 42 7.73 -19.28 -12.37
C LEU A 42 8.50 -18.58 -13.49
N THR A 43 7.96 -17.46 -13.95
CA THR A 43 8.57 -16.57 -14.96
C THR A 43 8.67 -15.19 -14.36
N ASP A 44 9.55 -14.34 -14.89
CA ASP A 44 9.85 -13.04 -14.26
C ASP A 44 8.66 -12.07 -14.30
N SER A 45 7.81 -12.15 -15.32
CA SER A 45 6.63 -11.28 -15.49
C SER A 45 5.29 -11.95 -15.17
N GLY A 46 5.28 -13.25 -14.92
CA GLY A 46 4.05 -14.03 -14.75
C GLY A 46 3.55 -14.05 -13.30
N PRO A 47 2.23 -14.03 -13.07
CA PRO A 47 1.69 -14.22 -11.73
C PRO A 47 1.89 -15.66 -11.25
N ILE A 48 2.20 -15.81 -9.96
CA ILE A 48 2.36 -17.12 -9.31
C ILE A 48 0.99 -17.57 -8.80
N LYS A 49 0.49 -18.70 -9.31
CA LYS A 49 -0.84 -19.20 -8.95
C LYS A 49 -0.77 -20.49 -8.15
N PHE A 50 -1.51 -20.54 -7.05
CA PHE A 50 -1.75 -21.75 -6.27
C PHE A 50 -3.20 -22.18 -6.38
N SER A 51 -3.41 -23.49 -6.37
CA SER A 51 -4.74 -24.09 -6.29
C SER A 51 -4.70 -25.18 -5.21
N VAL A 52 -5.53 -25.01 -4.20
CA VAL A 52 -5.76 -25.97 -3.13
C VAL A 52 -7.18 -26.48 -3.32
N SER A 53 -7.30 -27.71 -3.79
CA SER A 53 -8.60 -28.35 -3.96
C SER A 53 -9.23 -28.60 -2.58
N GLY A 54 -10.51 -28.27 -2.45
CA GLY A 54 -11.26 -28.50 -1.23
C GLY A 54 -11.47 -29.99 -1.01
N ASP A 55 -11.08 -30.48 0.16
CA ASP A 55 -11.34 -31.87 0.56
C ASP A 55 -12.78 -32.01 1.09
N SER A 56 -13.44 -33.14 0.81
CA SER A 56 -14.81 -33.40 1.28
C SER A 56 -14.91 -33.71 2.77
N ASN A 57 -13.81 -34.10 3.43
CA ASN A 57 -13.75 -34.58 4.81
C ASN A 57 -13.07 -33.59 5.75
N TYR A 58 -12.23 -32.69 5.22
CA TYR A 58 -11.45 -31.75 6.01
C TYR A 58 -11.92 -30.31 5.80
N TYR A 59 -12.00 -29.58 6.90
CA TYR A 59 -12.14 -28.13 6.89
C TYR A 59 -10.77 -27.50 6.70
N LEU A 60 -10.72 -26.38 5.98
CA LEU A 60 -9.46 -25.68 5.71
C LEU A 60 -9.20 -24.59 6.75
N ASP A 61 -8.08 -24.69 7.47
CA ASP A 61 -7.60 -23.68 8.42
C ASP A 61 -6.65 -22.69 7.73
N LEU A 62 -7.21 -21.58 7.28
CA LEU A 62 -6.44 -20.48 6.71
C LEU A 62 -5.65 -19.67 7.75
N ASN A 63 -6.06 -19.70 9.02
CA ASN A 63 -5.35 -18.96 10.06
C ASN A 63 -3.96 -19.53 10.33
N SER A 64 -3.81 -20.85 10.18
CA SER A 64 -2.53 -21.53 10.33
C SER A 64 -1.83 -21.75 8.99
N SER A 65 -2.32 -21.17 7.89
CA SER A 65 -1.75 -21.35 6.55
C SER A 65 -0.71 -20.27 6.21
N TYR A 66 0.38 -20.68 5.56
CA TYR A 66 1.54 -19.83 5.27
C TYR A 66 2.04 -20.00 3.84
N ILE A 67 2.75 -18.99 3.35
CA ILE A 67 3.56 -19.07 2.14
C ILE A 67 5.02 -19.20 2.55
N LEU A 68 5.63 -20.30 2.15
CA LEU A 68 7.06 -20.55 2.24
C LEU A 68 7.70 -20.17 0.90
N MET A 69 8.72 -19.34 0.94
CA MET A 69 9.49 -18.98 -0.26
C MET A 69 10.98 -19.09 0.00
N GLU A 70 11.72 -19.52 -1.01
CA GLU A 70 13.18 -19.50 -1.02
C GLU A 70 13.63 -18.42 -2.00
N VAL A 71 14.44 -17.47 -1.55
CA VAL A 71 14.84 -16.30 -2.35
C VAL A 71 16.35 -16.15 -2.41
N LYS A 72 16.87 -15.69 -3.54
CA LYS A 72 18.28 -15.37 -3.73
C LYS A 72 18.40 -14.04 -4.48
N ILE A 73 19.27 -13.15 -4.00
CA ILE A 73 19.58 -11.89 -4.67
C ILE A 73 20.79 -12.10 -5.58
N THR A 74 20.68 -11.75 -6.86
CA THR A 74 21.78 -11.86 -7.86
C THR A 74 21.99 -10.54 -8.58
N LYS A 75 23.13 -10.40 -9.27
CA LYS A 75 23.32 -9.33 -10.25
C LYS A 75 22.43 -9.57 -11.48
N ASP A 76 22.19 -8.55 -12.31
CA ASP A 76 21.39 -8.64 -13.55
C ASP A 76 21.86 -9.75 -14.51
N ASN A 77 23.15 -10.10 -14.46
CA ASN A 77 23.74 -11.17 -15.25
C ASN A 77 23.63 -12.57 -14.60
N GLY A 78 22.89 -12.70 -13.50
CA GLY A 78 22.71 -13.93 -12.72
C GLY A 78 23.90 -14.30 -11.82
N ASN A 79 24.99 -13.52 -11.82
CA ASN A 79 26.14 -13.81 -10.97
C ASN A 79 25.89 -13.42 -9.52
N ASN A 80 26.66 -14.05 -8.62
CA ASN A 80 26.60 -13.74 -7.20
C ASN A 80 27.09 -12.31 -6.89
N ILE A 81 26.56 -11.76 -5.81
CA ILE A 81 26.93 -10.47 -5.25
C ILE A 81 28.29 -10.59 -4.56
N ASP A 82 29.11 -9.54 -4.67
CA ASP A 82 30.42 -9.50 -4.01
C ASP A 82 30.27 -9.27 -2.50
N ASP A 83 31.17 -9.83 -1.69
CA ASP A 83 31.08 -9.77 -0.22
C ASP A 83 31.08 -8.34 0.36
N ILE A 84 31.75 -7.42 -0.34
CA ILE A 84 31.84 -6.00 0.04
C ILE A 84 30.73 -5.13 -0.54
N ALA A 85 29.77 -5.70 -1.29
CA ALA A 85 28.74 -4.92 -1.95
C ALA A 85 27.70 -4.42 -0.94
N ASN A 86 27.38 -3.12 -1.01
CA ASN A 86 26.32 -2.49 -0.20
C ASN A 86 24.92 -2.78 -0.75
N VAL A 87 24.60 -4.06 -0.97
CA VAL A 87 23.32 -4.52 -1.53
C VAL A 87 22.53 -5.24 -0.44
N GLY A 88 21.29 -4.82 -0.21
CA GLY A 88 20.38 -5.47 0.72
C GLY A 88 18.92 -5.21 0.35
N PRO A 89 18.01 -6.13 0.70
CA PRO A 89 16.60 -6.01 0.35
C PRO A 89 15.91 -4.91 1.14
N VAL A 90 14.75 -4.45 0.65
CA VAL A 90 13.81 -3.58 1.40
C VAL A 90 13.22 -4.31 2.62
N ASN A 91 12.59 -3.54 3.51
CA ASN A 91 12.13 -4.10 4.78
C ASN A 91 10.96 -5.04 4.50
N LEU A 92 10.78 -6.05 5.34
CA LEU A 92 9.70 -7.03 5.19
C LEU A 92 9.73 -7.70 3.80
N LEU A 93 10.92 -8.12 3.34
CA LEU A 93 11.16 -8.62 1.97
C LEU A 93 10.09 -9.62 1.51
N GLY A 94 9.73 -10.59 2.36
CA GLY A 94 8.77 -11.64 1.96
C GLY A 94 7.42 -11.09 1.47
N HIS A 95 6.98 -9.96 2.01
CA HIS A 95 5.78 -9.28 1.55
C HIS A 95 6.04 -8.29 0.41
N SER A 96 7.17 -7.59 0.46
CA SER A 96 7.54 -6.55 -0.50
C SER A 96 7.79 -7.08 -1.93
N LEU A 97 8.02 -8.39 -2.08
CA LEU A 97 8.12 -9.08 -3.37
C LEU A 97 6.82 -9.08 -4.18
N PHE A 98 5.68 -8.78 -3.57
CA PHE A 98 4.37 -8.84 -4.23
C PHE A 98 3.66 -7.50 -4.13
N GLN A 99 3.22 -6.97 -5.28
CA GLN A 99 2.36 -5.78 -5.32
C GLN A 99 0.90 -6.12 -5.04
N GLN A 100 0.49 -7.37 -5.31
CA GLN A 100 -0.89 -7.82 -5.15
C GLN A 100 -0.96 -9.31 -4.83
N ILE A 101 -1.84 -9.68 -3.89
CA ILE A 101 -2.21 -11.08 -3.61
C ILE A 101 -3.73 -11.20 -3.72
N ASP A 102 -4.19 -11.87 -4.76
CA ASP A 102 -5.60 -12.17 -4.96
C ASP A 102 -5.94 -13.52 -4.32
N VAL A 103 -7.05 -13.56 -3.60
CA VAL A 103 -7.60 -14.77 -2.99
C VAL A 103 -8.99 -15.02 -3.56
N SER A 104 -9.24 -16.26 -3.97
CA SER A 104 -10.55 -16.70 -4.43
C SER A 104 -10.96 -18.01 -3.79
N LEU A 105 -12.25 -18.13 -3.53
CA LEU A 105 -12.91 -19.33 -3.00
C LEU A 105 -13.94 -19.80 -4.03
N ASN A 106 -13.87 -21.04 -4.48
CA ASN A 106 -14.76 -21.58 -5.52
C ASN A 106 -14.92 -20.63 -6.73
N ASP A 107 -13.79 -20.12 -7.23
CA ASP A 107 -13.71 -19.16 -8.35
C ASP A 107 -14.31 -17.76 -8.10
N VAL A 108 -14.81 -17.49 -6.88
CA VAL A 108 -15.23 -16.14 -6.48
C VAL A 108 -14.05 -15.43 -5.82
N VAL A 109 -13.60 -14.34 -6.44
CA VAL A 109 -12.57 -13.47 -5.85
C VAL A 109 -13.15 -12.75 -4.64
N ILE A 110 -12.49 -12.87 -3.50
CA ILE A 110 -12.89 -12.24 -2.23
C ILE A 110 -11.94 -11.11 -1.81
N SER A 111 -10.77 -11.02 -2.44
CA SER A 111 -9.80 -9.95 -2.22
C SER A 111 -10.11 -8.73 -3.08
N ASN A 112 -9.83 -7.54 -2.54
CA ASN A 112 -9.82 -6.33 -3.34
C ASN A 112 -8.56 -6.30 -4.22
N ALA A 113 -8.74 -6.13 -5.53
CA ALA A 113 -7.63 -5.95 -6.46
C ALA A 113 -6.96 -4.59 -6.21
N SER A 114 -5.77 -4.61 -5.61
CA SER A 114 -4.97 -3.42 -5.33
C SER A 114 -3.50 -3.75 -5.47
N ASN A 115 -2.75 -2.87 -6.11
CA ASN A 115 -1.30 -2.93 -6.27
C ASN A 115 -0.53 -2.32 -5.07
N LEU A 116 -1.22 -2.15 -3.93
CA LEU A 116 -0.65 -1.55 -2.70
C LEU A 116 -0.50 -2.59 -1.58
N TYR A 117 -0.44 -3.88 -1.91
CA TYR A 117 -0.34 -4.95 -0.91
C TYR A 117 0.88 -4.81 -0.01
N HIS A 118 2.06 -4.52 -0.59
CA HIS A 118 3.31 -4.35 0.14
C HIS A 118 3.24 -3.20 1.16
N TYR A 119 2.61 -2.07 0.78
CA TYR A 119 2.35 -0.96 1.70
C TYR A 119 1.41 -1.33 2.83
N ARG A 120 0.32 -2.04 2.50
CA ARG A 120 -0.61 -2.55 3.51
C ARG A 120 0.11 -3.46 4.50
N ALA A 121 0.90 -4.41 3.99
CA ALA A 121 1.65 -5.37 4.80
C ALA A 121 2.61 -4.68 5.77
N ILE A 122 3.42 -3.70 5.31
CA ILE A 122 4.36 -3.02 6.19
C ILE A 122 3.64 -2.13 7.22
N LEU A 123 2.56 -1.44 6.85
CA LEU A 123 1.78 -0.60 7.77
C LEU A 123 1.08 -1.44 8.84
N GLU A 124 0.40 -2.51 8.45
CA GLU A 124 -0.22 -3.45 9.39
C GLU A 124 0.83 -4.08 10.31
N THR A 125 2.00 -4.45 9.77
CA THR A 125 3.11 -4.99 10.57
C THR A 125 3.63 -3.97 11.59
N MET A 126 3.79 -2.71 11.18
CA MET A 126 4.30 -1.65 12.04
C MET A 126 3.29 -1.24 13.12
N LEU A 127 2.00 -1.20 12.81
CA LEU A 127 0.95 -0.71 13.71
C LEU A 127 0.40 -1.80 14.63
N SER A 128 0.34 -3.07 14.17
CA SER A 128 -0.36 -4.14 14.89
C SER A 128 0.54 -4.95 15.82
N TYR A 129 1.86 -4.98 15.58
CA TYR A 129 2.78 -5.82 16.34
C TYR A 129 3.61 -5.04 17.37
N ASN A 130 3.78 -5.64 18.54
CA ASN A 130 4.68 -5.14 19.58
C ASN A 130 6.16 -5.35 19.20
N GLN A 131 7.07 -4.79 20.00
CA GLN A 131 8.50 -4.86 19.74
C GLN A 131 9.06 -6.29 19.82
N GLU A 132 8.47 -7.15 20.66
CA GLU A 132 8.88 -8.56 20.82
C GLU A 132 8.56 -9.40 19.59
N ALA A 133 7.35 -9.27 19.04
CA ALA A 133 6.96 -9.92 17.79
C ALA A 133 7.82 -9.46 16.62
N LYS A 134 8.17 -8.17 16.59
CA LYS A 134 9.09 -7.55 15.62
C LYS A 134 10.52 -8.10 15.71
N GLY A 135 10.97 -8.47 16.90
CA GLY A 135 12.29 -9.08 17.12
C GLY A 135 12.33 -10.61 16.98
N SER A 136 11.17 -11.27 16.94
CA SER A 136 11.05 -12.73 16.89
C SER A 136 10.41 -13.19 15.58
N GLN A 137 9.10 -13.49 15.57
CA GLN A 137 8.40 -14.11 14.44
C GLN A 137 8.53 -13.33 13.12
N LEU A 138 8.56 -11.99 13.16
CA LEU A 138 8.63 -11.18 11.95
C LEU A 138 9.99 -11.27 11.24
N SER A 139 11.03 -11.74 11.94
CA SER A 139 12.33 -12.03 11.30
C SER A 139 12.22 -13.11 10.20
N MET A 140 11.24 -14.01 10.27
CA MET A 140 10.96 -15.03 9.24
C MET A 140 10.51 -14.43 7.91
N SER A 141 9.97 -13.21 7.94
CA SER A 141 9.60 -12.42 6.74
C SER A 141 10.67 -11.38 6.35
N LEU A 142 11.86 -11.50 6.96
CA LEU A 142 12.99 -10.57 6.86
C LEU A 142 12.69 -9.15 7.36
N TYR A 143 11.84 -9.01 8.39
CA TYR A 143 11.63 -7.73 9.05
C TYR A 143 12.81 -7.38 9.96
N SER A 144 13.28 -6.14 9.89
CA SER A 144 14.24 -5.56 10.85
C SER A 144 13.98 -4.08 10.99
N LYS A 145 13.85 -3.57 12.21
CA LYS A 145 13.47 -2.17 12.45
C LYS A 145 14.59 -1.24 11.95
N ASP A 146 14.24 -0.32 11.06
CA ASP A 146 15.18 0.66 10.53
C ASP A 146 15.52 1.76 11.53
N THR A 147 16.73 2.32 11.42
CA THR A 147 17.16 3.45 12.24
C THR A 147 16.37 4.72 11.84
N PRO A 148 15.74 5.43 12.79
CA PRO A 148 15.02 6.68 12.50
C PRO A 148 15.89 7.69 11.75
N GLY A 149 15.36 8.28 10.68
CA GLY A 149 16.09 9.25 9.85
C GLY A 149 17.16 8.66 8.92
N GLN A 150 17.36 7.34 8.92
CA GLN A 150 18.38 6.66 8.10
C GLN A 150 17.78 5.60 7.17
N MET A 151 16.46 5.57 6.95
CA MET A 151 15.80 4.52 6.12
C MET A 151 16.36 4.46 4.68
N ASN A 152 16.75 5.61 4.13
CA ASN A 152 17.35 5.71 2.79
C ASN A 152 18.88 5.55 2.79
N ASN A 153 19.50 5.35 3.96
CA ASN A 153 20.94 5.18 4.07
C ASN A 153 21.31 3.75 3.63
N ILE A 154 21.96 3.67 2.47
CA ILE A 154 22.46 2.42 1.88
C ILE A 154 23.83 1.99 2.43
N GLU A 155 24.41 2.72 3.37
CA GLU A 155 25.64 2.33 4.05
C GLU A 155 25.30 1.67 5.40
N ASN A 156 26.07 1.98 6.44
CA ASN A 156 25.95 1.36 7.77
C ASN A 156 25.11 2.18 8.76
N GLY A 157 24.54 3.33 8.34
CA GLY A 157 23.71 4.16 9.21
C GLY A 157 22.37 3.52 9.58
N ASN A 158 21.86 2.63 8.72
CA ASN A 158 20.64 1.88 8.96
C ASN A 158 20.94 0.48 9.51
N THR A 159 20.80 0.29 10.82
CA THR A 159 21.07 -1.00 11.47
C THR A 159 20.13 -2.10 10.97
N GLY A 160 18.87 -1.76 10.67
CA GLY A 160 17.89 -2.70 10.12
C GLY A 160 18.27 -3.20 8.73
N LEU A 161 18.87 -2.36 7.89
CA LEU A 161 19.39 -2.77 6.59
C LEU A 161 20.64 -3.64 6.73
N VAL A 162 21.56 -3.27 7.64
CA VAL A 162 22.77 -4.07 7.93
C VAL A 162 22.39 -5.48 8.39
N SER A 163 21.39 -5.63 9.26
CA SER A 163 20.88 -6.94 9.68
C SER A 163 20.29 -7.75 8.53
N ARG A 164 19.56 -7.12 7.60
CA ARG A 164 19.02 -7.82 6.43
C ARG A 164 20.13 -8.25 5.47
N ARG A 165 21.13 -7.40 5.26
CA ARG A 165 22.32 -7.69 4.44
C ARG A 165 23.13 -8.87 4.95
N SER A 166 23.29 -9.02 6.26
CA SER A 166 24.07 -10.13 6.80
C SER A 166 23.45 -11.50 6.49
N VAL A 167 22.13 -11.55 6.34
CA VAL A 167 21.37 -12.76 5.99
C VAL A 167 21.41 -13.03 4.48
N THR A 168 21.31 -11.99 3.65
CA THR A 168 21.23 -12.13 2.18
C THR A 168 22.58 -11.97 1.44
N GLY A 169 23.64 -11.59 2.14
CA GLY A 169 24.95 -11.29 1.56
C GLY A 169 25.55 -12.47 0.79
N VAL A 170 26.39 -12.16 -0.20
CA VAL A 170 27.05 -13.15 -1.08
C VAL A 170 26.04 -14.06 -1.80
N SER A 171 24.84 -13.54 -2.09
CA SER A 171 23.77 -14.28 -2.77
C SER A 171 23.43 -15.62 -2.09
N ARG A 172 23.38 -15.63 -0.75
CA ARG A 172 22.87 -16.77 0.00
C ARG A 172 21.38 -16.94 -0.25
N THR A 173 20.96 -18.19 -0.45
CA THR A 173 19.53 -18.52 -0.51
C THR A 173 18.94 -18.43 0.90
N VAL A 174 17.87 -17.65 1.03
CA VAL A 174 17.18 -17.42 2.30
C VAL A 174 15.76 -17.98 2.19
N GLN A 175 15.33 -18.71 3.22
CA GLN A 175 13.95 -19.17 3.33
C GLN A 175 13.14 -18.13 4.12
N LEU A 176 12.02 -17.71 3.56
CA LEU A 176 11.08 -16.79 4.17
C LEU A 176 9.73 -17.46 4.34
N ILE A 177 9.09 -17.18 5.47
CA ILE A 177 7.72 -17.61 5.74
C ILE A 177 6.89 -16.36 5.96
N ILE A 178 5.82 -16.24 5.18
CA ILE A 178 4.87 -15.14 5.31
C ILE A 178 3.45 -15.66 5.51
N LYS A 179 2.66 -14.88 6.22
CA LYS A 179 1.21 -15.05 6.29
C LYS A 179 0.56 -13.99 5.42
N PRO A 180 -0.15 -14.33 4.33
CA PRO A 180 -0.70 -13.32 3.42
C PRO A 180 -1.55 -12.27 4.14
N HIS A 181 -1.30 -10.98 3.88
CA HIS A 181 -2.13 -9.87 4.38
C HIS A 181 -3.47 -9.78 3.64
N ALA A 182 -4.24 -10.86 3.69
CA ALA A 182 -5.61 -10.95 3.24
C ALA A 182 -6.49 -11.31 4.44
N ASP A 183 -7.61 -10.62 4.62
CA ASP A 183 -8.43 -10.67 5.84
C ASP A 183 -8.85 -12.10 6.21
N ILE A 184 -9.07 -12.94 5.20
CA ILE A 184 -9.47 -14.34 5.39
C ILE A 184 -8.39 -15.21 6.06
N PHE A 185 -7.11 -14.83 5.96
CA PHE A 185 -6.03 -15.52 6.66
C PHE A 185 -5.95 -15.14 8.14
N PHE A 186 -6.61 -14.07 8.59
CA PHE A 186 -6.59 -13.65 10.01
C PHE A 186 -7.86 -14.04 10.76
N GLN A 187 -8.86 -14.55 10.06
CA GLN A 187 -10.09 -15.02 10.69
C GLN A 187 -9.90 -16.39 11.34
N LYS A 188 -10.50 -16.58 12.53
CA LYS A 188 -10.31 -17.81 13.34
C LYS A 188 -11.24 -18.96 12.94
N ARG A 189 -12.17 -18.77 12.00
CA ARG A 189 -13.12 -19.82 11.61
C ARG A 189 -12.55 -20.62 10.44
N PHE A 190 -12.75 -21.93 10.49
CA PHE A 190 -12.39 -22.79 9.37
C PHE A 190 -13.28 -22.53 8.15
N ILE A 191 -12.69 -22.72 6.98
CA ILE A 191 -13.43 -22.78 5.72
C ILE A 191 -14.05 -24.17 5.60
N LEU A 192 -15.30 -24.21 5.13
CA LEU A 192 -16.05 -25.45 4.94
C LEU A 192 -15.32 -26.42 4.00
N ASN A 193 -15.55 -27.71 4.21
CA ASN A 193 -15.11 -28.76 3.31
C ASN A 193 -15.67 -28.55 1.89
N GLY A 194 -14.92 -29.01 0.88
CA GLY A 194 -15.29 -28.89 -0.54
C GLY A 194 -15.22 -27.47 -1.10
N VAL A 195 -14.58 -26.53 -0.39
CA VAL A 195 -14.29 -25.18 -0.92
C VAL A 195 -12.86 -25.14 -1.47
N ASP A 196 -12.75 -24.86 -2.76
CA ASP A 196 -11.47 -24.66 -3.43
C ASP A 196 -10.90 -23.29 -3.10
N LEU A 197 -9.64 -23.25 -2.67
CA LEU A 197 -8.87 -22.02 -2.46
C LEU A 197 -7.90 -21.82 -3.63
N LYS A 198 -7.96 -20.66 -4.29
CA LYS A 198 -6.94 -20.26 -5.27
C LYS A 198 -6.31 -18.95 -4.86
N LEU A 199 -4.98 -18.90 -4.87
CA LEU A 199 -4.21 -17.67 -4.70
C LEU A 199 -3.53 -17.29 -6.00
N LYS A 200 -3.49 -15.99 -6.29
CA LYS A 200 -2.71 -15.43 -7.39
C LYS A 200 -1.86 -14.29 -6.83
N LEU A 201 -0.55 -14.50 -6.83
CA LEU A 201 0.43 -13.53 -6.38
C LEU A 201 1.00 -12.84 -7.61
N VAL A 202 0.89 -11.51 -7.64
CA VAL A 202 1.50 -10.68 -8.67
C VAL A 202 2.78 -10.10 -8.09
N ARG A 203 3.91 -10.36 -8.75
CA ARG A 203 5.22 -9.84 -8.33
C ARG A 203 5.22 -8.32 -8.40
N ASN A 204 5.97 -7.72 -7.49
CA ASN A 204 6.32 -6.31 -7.60
C ASN A 204 7.33 -6.13 -8.74
N ASP A 205 7.28 -5.00 -9.43
CA ASP A 205 8.20 -4.75 -10.53
C ASP A 205 9.56 -4.27 -9.99
N ASP A 206 10.66 -4.83 -10.51
CA ASP A 206 12.04 -4.43 -10.15
C ASP A 206 12.43 -3.07 -10.70
N SER A 207 11.63 -2.53 -11.64
CA SER A 207 11.65 -1.11 -11.89
C SER A 207 11.33 -0.46 -10.56
N SER A 208 12.32 0.22 -9.99
CA SER A 208 12.25 1.13 -8.86
C SER A 208 11.25 2.27 -9.13
N ASP A 209 10.00 1.90 -9.37
CA ASP A 209 8.84 2.71 -9.67
C ASP A 209 7.77 2.48 -8.60
N ASP A 210 8.22 2.21 -7.37
CA ASP A 210 7.56 2.76 -6.18
C ASP A 210 7.76 4.29 -6.08
N ARG A 211 8.35 4.92 -7.11
CA ARG A 211 7.72 6.10 -7.69
C ARG A 211 6.30 5.70 -8.13
N VAL A 212 5.37 5.70 -7.19
CA VAL A 212 4.04 6.26 -7.49
C VAL A 212 4.28 7.72 -7.87
N ARG A 213 4.89 7.97 -9.05
CA ARG A 213 5.07 9.27 -9.71
C ARG A 213 5.19 10.42 -8.71
N ARG A 214 6.05 10.25 -7.68
CA ARG A 214 6.12 11.18 -6.55
C ARG A 214 6.94 12.35 -7.01
N ILE A 215 6.25 13.24 -7.68
CA ILE A 215 6.67 14.62 -7.75
C ILE A 215 6.84 15.06 -6.30
N ASN A 216 8.07 15.38 -5.90
CA ASN A 216 8.39 15.69 -4.51
C ASN A 216 7.62 16.95 -4.08
N PHE A 217 6.66 16.80 -3.18
CA PHE A 217 5.87 17.94 -2.71
C PHE A 217 6.71 18.78 -1.75
N LEU A 218 7.18 19.93 -2.23
CA LEU A 218 8.03 20.84 -1.45
C LEU A 218 7.25 21.47 -0.29
N GLY A 219 5.95 21.67 -0.47
CA GLY A 219 5.07 22.32 0.50
C GLY A 219 4.20 23.41 -0.11
N VAL A 220 3.65 24.24 0.77
CA VAL A 220 2.81 25.39 0.45
C VAL A 220 3.56 26.66 0.80
N PHE A 221 3.75 27.56 -0.17
CA PHE A 221 4.60 28.74 -0.01
C PHE A 221 3.90 30.01 -0.49
N PRO A 222 4.17 31.17 0.11
CA PRO A 222 3.94 32.44 -0.56
C PRO A 222 4.98 32.67 -1.67
N ILE A 223 4.63 33.50 -2.67
CA ILE A 223 5.42 33.68 -3.90
C ILE A 223 6.90 34.03 -3.64
N ASN A 224 7.17 34.83 -2.62
CA ASN A 224 8.51 35.31 -2.26
C ASN A 224 9.33 34.33 -1.39
N LYS A 225 8.79 33.13 -1.10
CA LYS A 225 9.42 32.12 -0.24
C LYS A 225 9.50 30.74 -0.89
N ILE A 226 9.40 30.67 -2.22
CA ILE A 226 9.62 29.42 -2.96
C ILE A 226 11.05 28.91 -2.65
N PRO A 227 11.21 27.63 -2.22
CA PRO A 227 12.52 27.10 -1.88
C PRO A 227 13.47 27.11 -3.08
N LYS A 228 14.74 27.44 -2.85
CA LYS A 228 15.78 27.39 -3.89
C LYS A 228 15.93 26.00 -4.53
N VAL A 229 15.58 24.94 -3.81
CA VAL A 229 15.56 23.56 -4.31
C VAL A 229 14.62 23.40 -5.52
N ALA A 230 13.61 24.27 -5.69
CA ALA A 230 12.76 24.29 -6.87
C ALA A 230 13.48 24.77 -8.15
N LEU A 231 14.53 25.58 -7.99
CA LEU A 231 15.38 26.08 -9.09
C LEU A 231 16.38 25.03 -9.57
N GLU A 232 16.63 23.99 -8.77
CA GLU A 232 17.47 22.87 -9.17
C GLU A 232 16.72 21.93 -10.12
N ASN A 233 17.44 21.12 -10.90
CA ASN A 233 16.86 20.16 -11.84
C ASN A 233 16.34 18.89 -11.11
N ASN A 234 15.40 19.10 -10.18
CA ASN A 234 14.79 18.07 -9.34
C ASN A 234 13.30 17.95 -9.63
N THR A 235 12.81 16.71 -9.60
CA THR A 235 11.37 16.38 -9.70
C THR A 235 10.66 16.88 -8.46
N CYS A 236 9.87 17.95 -8.59
CA CYS A 236 9.21 18.58 -7.45
C CYS A 236 7.93 19.30 -7.83
N CYS A 237 7.04 19.51 -6.87
CA CYS A 237 5.85 20.35 -7.00
C CYS A 237 5.66 21.19 -5.75
N ALA A 238 4.98 22.32 -5.92
CA ALA A 238 4.61 23.19 -4.82
C ALA A 238 3.26 23.83 -5.08
N VAL A 239 2.53 24.11 -4.00
CA VAL A 239 1.41 25.03 -4.03
C VAL A 239 1.93 26.41 -3.65
N VAL A 240 1.60 27.41 -4.45
CA VAL A 240 2.09 28.77 -4.30
C VAL A 240 0.92 29.72 -4.15
N ASN A 241 0.94 30.56 -3.11
CA ASN A 241 0.07 31.72 -3.04
C ASN A 241 0.66 32.85 -3.90
N THR A 242 -0.17 33.51 -4.71
CA THR A 242 0.29 34.62 -5.57
C THR A 242 0.71 35.87 -4.80
N LYS A 243 0.42 35.96 -3.49
CA LYS A 243 0.89 37.05 -2.63
C LYS A 243 2.15 36.72 -1.85
N PRO A 244 2.97 37.75 -1.54
CA PRO A 244 4.06 37.62 -0.59
C PRO A 244 3.57 37.27 0.81
N ASN A 245 4.46 36.72 1.64
CA ASN A 245 4.19 36.37 3.04
C ASN A 245 3.76 37.55 3.95
N THR A 246 3.87 38.78 3.47
CA THR A 246 3.47 40.01 4.17
C THR A 246 2.00 40.38 3.98
N HIS A 247 1.27 39.66 3.14
CA HIS A 247 -0.13 39.91 2.83
C HIS A 247 -0.97 38.65 3.09
N GLU A 248 -2.26 38.86 3.31
CA GLU A 248 -3.22 37.74 3.33
C GLU A 248 -3.25 37.09 1.94
N GLY A 249 -3.35 35.77 1.91
CA GLY A 249 -3.31 35.01 0.67
C GLY A 249 -4.52 35.33 -0.22
N GLU A 250 -4.28 35.52 -1.52
CA GLU A 250 -5.34 35.91 -2.47
C GLU A 250 -5.73 34.76 -3.40
N HIS A 251 -4.75 34.21 -4.14
CA HIS A 251 -4.99 33.16 -5.12
C HIS A 251 -3.95 32.04 -5.00
N TRP A 252 -4.37 30.80 -5.27
CA TRP A 252 -3.53 29.62 -5.13
C TRP A 252 -3.30 28.97 -6.50
N VAL A 253 -2.02 28.76 -6.82
CA VAL A 253 -1.57 28.15 -8.07
C VAL A 253 -0.58 27.03 -7.75
N CYS A 254 -0.20 26.22 -8.73
CA CYS A 254 0.88 25.26 -8.55
C CYS A 254 1.77 25.13 -9.77
N PHE A 255 2.99 24.66 -9.51
CA PHE A 255 3.87 24.16 -10.55
C PHE A 255 4.33 22.74 -10.21
N ALA A 256 4.71 21.98 -11.23
CA ALA A 256 5.30 20.66 -11.07
C ALA A 256 6.35 20.38 -12.14
N LYS A 257 7.51 19.88 -11.72
CA LYS A 257 8.65 19.50 -12.57
C LYS A 257 8.77 17.98 -12.61
N LYS A 258 8.98 17.42 -13.80
CA LYS A 258 9.24 15.98 -14.03
C LYS A 258 10.72 15.73 -14.28
N GLU A 259 11.13 14.47 -14.10
CA GLU A 259 12.53 14.02 -14.31
C GLU A 259 13.05 14.24 -15.72
N ASN A 260 12.17 14.21 -16.72
CA ASN A 260 12.51 14.46 -18.12
C ASN A 260 12.81 15.95 -18.42
N GLY A 261 12.79 16.81 -17.39
CA GLY A 261 12.99 18.25 -17.51
C GLY A 261 11.77 19.01 -18.04
N SER A 262 10.61 18.35 -18.14
CA SER A 262 9.34 19.03 -18.47
C SER A 262 8.67 19.56 -17.22
N SER A 263 8.09 20.76 -17.32
CA SER A 263 7.37 21.40 -16.24
C SER A 263 5.96 21.81 -16.63
N VAL A 264 5.08 21.87 -15.66
CA VAL A 264 3.72 22.37 -15.82
C VAL A 264 3.42 23.43 -14.79
N TYR A 265 2.76 24.49 -15.22
CA TYR A 265 2.12 25.47 -14.37
C TYR A 265 0.61 25.32 -14.49
N PHE A 266 -0.10 25.44 -13.37
CA PHE A 266 -1.55 25.34 -13.35
C PHE A 266 -2.16 26.47 -12.53
N ASP A 267 -3.10 27.16 -13.17
CA ASP A 267 -3.96 28.20 -12.59
C ASP A 267 -5.40 27.89 -12.97
N SER A 268 -6.29 27.71 -12.01
CA SER A 268 -7.71 27.40 -12.26
C SER A 268 -8.45 28.47 -13.07
N PHE A 269 -7.94 29.71 -13.14
CA PHE A 269 -8.47 30.76 -14.01
C PHE A 269 -7.88 30.78 -15.43
N GLY A 270 -6.85 29.97 -15.70
CA GLY A 270 -6.21 29.88 -17.02
C GLY A 270 -5.26 31.05 -17.33
N TYR A 271 -4.83 31.81 -16.32
CA TYR A 271 -3.88 32.90 -16.54
C TYR A 271 -2.44 32.37 -16.68
N PRO A 272 -1.65 32.91 -17.62
CA PRO A 272 -0.22 32.61 -17.70
C PRO A 272 0.57 33.24 -16.55
N PRO A 273 1.74 32.69 -16.17
CA PRO A 273 2.54 33.17 -15.04
C PRO A 273 3.33 34.47 -15.32
N TYR A 274 2.94 35.30 -16.30
CA TYR A 274 3.71 36.48 -16.73
C TYR A 274 3.90 37.54 -15.64
N ASN A 275 3.00 37.60 -14.67
CA ASN A 275 3.08 38.54 -13.54
C ASN A 275 3.68 37.89 -12.27
N LEU A 276 4.24 36.69 -12.38
CA LEU A 276 4.74 35.89 -11.26
C LEU A 276 6.22 35.50 -11.53
N PRO A 277 7.17 36.45 -11.45
CA PRO A 277 8.55 36.23 -11.87
C PRO A 277 9.23 35.10 -11.11
N GLU A 278 8.92 34.89 -9.83
CA GLU A 278 9.51 33.82 -9.03
C GLU A 278 9.08 32.42 -9.49
N ILE A 279 7.89 32.28 -10.09
CA ILE A 279 7.44 31.04 -10.72
C ILE A 279 8.05 30.93 -12.12
N GLY A 280 8.14 32.04 -12.86
CA GLY A 280 8.84 32.12 -14.13
C GLY A 280 10.28 31.60 -14.02
N ASP A 281 11.04 32.08 -13.04
CA ASP A 281 12.41 31.65 -12.75
C ASP A 281 12.52 30.14 -12.55
N VAL A 282 11.53 29.50 -11.91
CA VAL A 282 11.49 28.04 -11.71
C VAL A 282 11.21 27.29 -13.01
N LEU A 283 10.28 27.80 -13.82
CA LEU A 283 9.87 27.19 -15.08
C LEU A 283 10.95 27.33 -16.16
N GLU A 284 11.66 28.46 -16.20
CA GLU A 284 12.76 28.71 -17.15
C GLU A 284 13.96 27.77 -16.97
N GLN A 285 14.12 27.16 -15.80
CA GLN A 285 15.12 26.10 -15.58
C GLN A 285 14.74 24.75 -16.22
N SER A 286 13.59 24.68 -16.89
CA SER A 286 13.06 23.46 -17.50
C SER A 286 13.37 23.42 -18.99
N ASN A 287 13.55 22.22 -19.55
CA ASN A 287 13.77 22.03 -20.99
C ASN A 287 12.57 22.53 -21.81
N ASN A 288 11.37 22.30 -21.27
CA ASN A 288 10.10 22.78 -21.79
C ASN A 288 9.10 22.94 -20.64
N TRP A 289 8.17 23.87 -20.79
CA TRP A 289 7.07 24.01 -19.86
C TRP A 289 5.77 24.34 -20.56
N ILE A 290 4.66 23.93 -19.94
CA ILE A 290 3.30 24.18 -20.42
C ILE A 290 2.44 24.78 -19.31
N PHE A 291 1.35 25.42 -19.69
CA PHE A 291 0.33 25.91 -18.77
C PHE A 291 -1.07 25.69 -19.34
N ASN A 292 -2.09 25.74 -18.50
CA ASN A 292 -3.47 25.73 -18.96
C ASN A 292 -3.92 27.16 -19.31
N ASP A 293 -4.51 27.33 -20.49
CA ASP A 293 -5.05 28.60 -21.00
C ASP A 293 -6.58 28.65 -20.97
N VAL A 294 -7.20 27.66 -20.32
CA VAL A 294 -8.65 27.54 -20.15
C VAL A 294 -9.03 27.90 -18.71
N GLN A 295 -10.05 28.76 -18.59
CA GLN A 295 -10.68 29.09 -17.32
C GLN A 295 -11.60 27.94 -16.87
N LEU A 296 -11.24 27.29 -15.76
CA LEU A 296 -11.98 26.15 -15.20
C LEU A 296 -12.85 26.55 -14.00
N GLN A 297 -12.44 27.58 -13.26
CA GLN A 297 -13.10 28.06 -12.05
C GLN A 297 -13.94 29.33 -12.31
N SER A 298 -15.04 29.47 -11.58
CA SER A 298 -15.85 30.69 -11.61
C SER A 298 -15.12 31.87 -10.94
N PRO A 299 -15.14 33.10 -11.51
CA PRO A 299 -14.49 34.27 -10.89
C PRO A 299 -15.02 34.63 -9.50
N TYR A 300 -16.20 34.12 -9.13
CA TYR A 300 -16.86 34.35 -7.85
C TYR A 300 -16.59 33.26 -6.81
N SER A 301 -15.81 32.24 -7.16
CA SER A 301 -15.57 31.07 -6.33
C SER A 301 -14.24 31.15 -5.59
N THR A 302 -14.20 30.59 -4.38
CA THR A 302 -13.02 30.60 -3.50
C THR A 302 -12.31 29.25 -3.47
N VAL A 303 -12.56 28.36 -4.43
CA VAL A 303 -12.10 26.96 -4.40
C VAL A 303 -10.80 26.70 -5.18
N CYS A 304 -10.01 27.74 -5.49
CA CYS A 304 -8.76 27.59 -6.25
C CYS A 304 -7.76 26.62 -5.61
N GLY A 305 -7.71 26.58 -4.26
CA GLY A 305 -6.91 25.59 -3.54
C GLY A 305 -7.33 24.14 -3.82
N GLN A 306 -8.63 23.87 -3.91
CA GLN A 306 -9.18 22.55 -4.21
C GLN A 306 -8.84 22.13 -5.65
N TYR A 307 -8.90 23.05 -6.62
CA TYR A 307 -8.45 22.79 -7.99
C TYR A 307 -6.97 22.42 -8.05
N VAL A 308 -6.12 23.16 -7.35
CA VAL A 308 -4.68 22.87 -7.26
C VAL A 308 -4.42 21.49 -6.66
N ILE A 309 -5.12 21.13 -5.58
CA ILE A 309 -5.01 19.80 -4.97
C ILE A 309 -5.47 18.72 -5.94
N PHE A 310 -6.61 18.92 -6.61
CA PHE A 310 -7.13 18.00 -7.61
C PHE A 310 -6.11 17.79 -8.74
N PHE A 311 -5.60 18.87 -9.32
CA PHE A 311 -4.62 18.83 -10.40
C PHE A 311 -3.35 18.10 -9.98
N LEU A 312 -2.71 18.50 -8.87
CA LEU A 312 -1.47 17.88 -8.40
C LEU A 312 -1.66 16.40 -8.06
N THR A 313 -2.80 16.00 -7.49
CA THR A 313 -3.07 14.60 -7.15
C THR A 313 -3.21 13.73 -8.41
N HIS A 314 -3.89 14.22 -9.44
CA HIS A 314 -4.05 13.49 -10.71
C HIS A 314 -2.76 13.51 -11.54
N TYR A 315 -2.04 14.63 -11.53
CA TYR A 315 -0.75 14.77 -12.20
C TYR A 315 0.35 13.92 -11.54
N ALA A 316 0.35 13.81 -10.20
CA ALA A 316 1.19 12.88 -9.46
C ALA A 316 0.75 11.41 -9.63
N ARG A 317 -0.48 11.14 -10.10
CA ARG A 317 -0.86 9.83 -10.61
C ARG A 317 -0.50 9.64 -12.08
N GLY A 318 0.14 10.64 -12.70
CA GLY A 318 0.65 10.72 -14.07
C GLY A 318 -0.40 10.66 -15.16
N ILE A 319 -1.57 11.18 -14.84
CA ILE A 319 -2.53 11.63 -15.85
C ILE A 319 -1.92 12.87 -16.52
N THR A 320 -2.09 13.01 -17.84
CA THR A 320 -1.54 14.14 -18.58
C THR A 320 -2.32 15.43 -18.25
N PRO A 321 -1.68 16.61 -18.24
CA PRO A 321 -2.36 17.87 -17.95
C PRO A 321 -3.55 18.12 -18.87
N GLU A 322 -3.43 17.78 -20.15
CA GLU A 322 -4.47 17.93 -21.16
C GLU A 322 -5.73 17.16 -20.76
N HIS A 323 -5.58 15.90 -20.32
CA HIS A 323 -6.71 15.08 -19.92
C HIS A 323 -7.37 15.57 -18.61
N ILE A 324 -6.57 16.12 -17.68
CA ILE A 324 -7.10 16.71 -16.45
C ILE A 324 -7.94 17.95 -16.78
N ILE A 325 -7.48 18.78 -17.72
CA ILE A 325 -8.19 19.98 -18.17
C ILE A 325 -9.46 19.59 -18.92
N GLU A 326 -9.41 18.62 -19.83
CA GLU A 326 -10.58 18.10 -20.55
C GLU A 326 -11.67 17.60 -19.61
N LEU A 327 -11.30 16.84 -18.57
CA LEU A 327 -12.25 16.34 -17.57
C LEU A 327 -12.99 17.47 -16.84
N LEU A 328 -12.32 18.60 -16.64
CA LEU A 328 -12.88 19.80 -16.01
C LEU A 328 -13.51 20.77 -17.01
N ASN A 329 -13.37 20.58 -18.32
CA ASN A 329 -13.87 21.50 -19.35
C ASN A 329 -14.97 20.88 -20.23
N ASP A 330 -15.44 19.69 -19.91
CA ASP A 330 -16.37 18.90 -20.75
C ASP A 330 -17.62 19.68 -21.19
N ASN A 331 -18.14 20.58 -20.34
CA ASN A 331 -19.31 21.42 -20.65
C ASN A 331 -19.07 22.93 -20.59
N GLY A 332 -17.83 23.38 -20.31
CA GLY A 332 -17.48 24.79 -20.11
C GLY A 332 -18.19 25.50 -18.93
N ASP A 333 -18.94 24.76 -18.10
CA ASP A 333 -19.71 25.29 -16.98
C ASP A 333 -18.86 25.37 -15.70
N THR A 334 -18.28 26.54 -15.48
CA THR A 334 -17.43 26.81 -14.31
C THR A 334 -18.14 26.63 -12.96
N PHE A 335 -19.47 26.80 -12.89
CA PHE A 335 -20.21 26.58 -11.63
C PHE A 335 -20.40 25.10 -11.33
N ALA A 336 -20.67 24.29 -12.36
CA ALA A 336 -20.74 22.84 -12.23
C ALA A 336 -19.37 22.26 -11.84
N ASN A 337 -18.29 22.79 -12.42
CA ASN A 337 -16.91 22.40 -12.08
C ASN A 337 -16.58 22.67 -10.61
N ASP A 338 -16.94 23.85 -10.11
CA ASP A 338 -16.69 24.23 -8.71
C ASP A 338 -17.41 23.29 -7.74
N ALA A 339 -18.67 22.94 -8.04
CA ALA A 339 -19.44 21.98 -7.25
C ALA A 339 -18.84 20.57 -7.31
N PHE A 340 -18.38 20.14 -8.49
CA PHE A 340 -17.71 18.86 -8.67
C PHE A 340 -16.41 18.79 -7.86
N ILE A 341 -15.52 19.78 -8.01
CA ILE A 341 -14.24 19.83 -7.32
C ILE A 341 -14.43 19.88 -5.80
N PHE A 342 -15.34 20.72 -5.32
CA PHE A 342 -15.63 20.82 -3.89
C PHE A 342 -16.09 19.47 -3.31
N ASN A 343 -17.04 18.81 -3.97
CA ASN A 343 -17.55 17.51 -3.53
C ASN A 343 -16.50 16.39 -3.68
N TYR A 344 -15.71 16.41 -4.75
CA TYR A 344 -14.65 15.44 -4.98
C TYR A 344 -13.62 15.50 -3.86
N ILE A 345 -13.14 16.70 -3.51
CA ILE A 345 -12.16 16.87 -2.44
C ILE A 345 -12.77 16.48 -1.09
N LYS A 346 -14.00 16.92 -0.80
CA LYS A 346 -14.71 16.59 0.44
C LYS A 346 -14.91 15.09 0.65
N ASN A 347 -15.20 14.34 -0.42
CA ASN A 347 -15.50 12.91 -0.34
C ASN A 347 -14.24 12.02 -0.43
N ASN A 348 -13.21 12.44 -1.16
CA ASN A 348 -12.03 11.61 -1.45
C ASN A 348 -10.80 11.98 -0.62
N ILE A 349 -10.78 13.14 0.03
CA ILE A 349 -9.68 13.57 0.91
C ILE A 349 -10.26 13.70 2.31
N SER A 350 -10.08 12.65 3.11
CA SER A 350 -10.49 12.60 4.51
C SER A 350 -9.73 13.64 5.33
N LEU A 351 -10.24 14.86 5.41
CA LEU A 351 -9.85 15.85 6.41
C LEU A 351 -10.44 15.41 7.75
N GLY A 352 -9.81 14.44 8.41
CA GLY A 352 -10.00 14.12 9.83
C GLY A 352 -11.44 14.20 10.35
N GLN A 353 -12.39 13.52 9.71
CA GLN A 353 -13.67 13.20 10.32
C GLN A 353 -13.86 11.69 10.28
N GLU A 354 -13.73 11.07 11.45
CA GLU A 354 -14.09 9.68 11.69
C GLU A 354 -15.54 9.44 11.25
N SER A 355 -15.76 8.36 10.50
CA SER A 355 -17.08 7.76 10.36
C SER A 355 -16.94 6.23 10.40
N ILE A 356 -17.01 5.73 11.63
CA ILE A 356 -17.37 4.35 11.94
C ILE A 356 -18.86 4.19 11.61
N ASN A 357 -19.20 3.19 10.78
CA ASN A 357 -20.37 2.29 10.87
C ASN A 357 -20.79 1.78 9.48
N ASN A 358 -20.62 0.49 9.21
CA ASN A 358 -21.74 -0.48 9.15
C ASN A 358 -21.33 -1.83 8.50
N ILE A 359 -22.18 -2.83 8.81
CA ILE A 359 -22.39 -4.16 8.19
C ILE A 359 -21.31 -5.22 8.55
N ILE A 360 -21.58 -6.44 9.09
CA ILE A 360 -22.74 -7.36 9.00
C ILE A 360 -22.85 -8.20 10.30
N THR A 361 -24.07 -8.30 10.84
CA THR A 361 -24.50 -9.38 11.75
C THR A 361 -25.11 -10.53 10.95
N ASN A 362 -24.65 -11.76 11.20
CA ASN A 362 -25.42 -12.97 10.90
C ASN A 362 -25.00 -14.10 11.85
N THR A 363 -25.86 -14.40 12.83
CA THR A 363 -25.71 -15.49 13.79
C THR A 363 -26.56 -16.68 13.34
N GLY A 364 -25.89 -17.72 12.83
CA GLY A 364 -26.45 -19.06 12.67
C GLY A 364 -26.09 -19.93 13.87
N ASN A 365 -27.06 -20.74 14.33
CA ASN A 365 -26.94 -21.67 15.45
C ASN A 365 -25.77 -22.65 15.29
N SER A 366 -24.80 -22.62 16.20
CA SER A 366 -23.69 -23.58 16.24
C SER A 366 -24.12 -24.87 16.97
N LYS A 367 -24.43 -25.92 16.20
CA LYS A 367 -24.22 -27.28 16.68
C LYS A 367 -22.71 -27.50 16.82
N ILE A 368 -22.26 -28.16 17.88
CA ILE A 368 -20.87 -28.60 18.03
C ILE A 368 -20.63 -29.65 16.94
N ILE A 369 -20.03 -29.23 15.83
CA ILE A 369 -19.61 -30.11 14.74
C ILE A 369 -18.19 -30.56 15.10
N LYS A 370 -17.98 -31.88 15.16
CA LYS A 370 -16.63 -32.43 15.18
C LYS A 370 -16.01 -32.20 13.80
N ALA A 371 -14.88 -31.52 13.76
CA ALA A 371 -14.19 -31.13 12.54
C ALA A 371 -12.83 -31.79 12.46
N ARG A 372 -12.40 -32.09 11.24
CA ARG A 372 -11.01 -32.44 10.94
C ARG A 372 -10.42 -31.27 10.18
N SER A 373 -9.21 -30.84 10.53
CA SER A 373 -8.63 -29.61 9.99
C SER A 373 -7.44 -29.89 9.08
N GLN A 374 -7.36 -29.19 7.96
CA GLN A 374 -6.20 -29.20 7.09
C GLN A 374 -5.64 -27.78 7.01
N THR A 375 -4.33 -27.68 7.15
CA THR A 375 -3.61 -26.42 7.06
C THR A 375 -2.71 -26.46 5.84
N THR A 376 -2.59 -25.36 5.11
CA THR A 376 -1.81 -25.34 3.86
C THR A 376 -0.51 -24.55 3.99
N MET A 377 0.58 -25.13 3.50
CA MET A 377 1.86 -24.46 3.25
C MET A 377 2.08 -24.34 1.74
N LEU A 378 2.14 -23.12 1.23
CA LEU A 378 2.35 -22.84 -0.19
C LEU A 378 3.83 -22.60 -0.44
N LYS A 379 4.51 -23.47 -1.19
CA LYS A 379 5.97 -23.39 -1.36
C LYS A 379 6.36 -22.77 -2.71
N ILE A 380 7.33 -21.85 -2.71
CA ILE A 380 7.90 -21.22 -3.91
C ILE A 380 9.42 -21.21 -3.79
N THR A 381 10.13 -21.39 -4.89
CA THR A 381 11.57 -21.09 -4.99
C THR A 381 11.77 -20.03 -6.06
N LEU A 382 12.30 -18.87 -5.68
CA LEU A 382 12.57 -17.71 -6.52
C LEU A 382 14.10 -17.51 -6.61
N GLU A 383 14.65 -17.64 -7.81
CA GLU A 383 16.11 -17.56 -8.02
C GLU A 383 16.61 -16.17 -8.41
N GLN A 384 15.70 -15.22 -8.68
CA GLN A 384 15.99 -13.82 -9.01
C GLN A 384 14.98 -12.92 -8.26
N CYS A 385 15.51 -12.07 -7.38
CA CYS A 385 14.79 -11.11 -6.54
C CYS A 385 15.62 -9.84 -6.36
#